data_AF-A0A960XSM4-F1
#
_entry.id   AF-A0A960XSM4-F1
#
_cell.length_a   1.000
_cell.length_b   1.000
_cell.length_c   1.000
_cell.angle_alpha   90.00
_cell.angle_beta   90.00
_cell.angle_gamma   90.00
#
_symmetry.space_group_name_H-M   'P 1'
#
loop_
_entity.id
_entity.type
_entity.pdbx_description
1 polymer ?
#
loop_
_entity_poly.entity_id
_entity_poly.type
_entity_poly.pdbx_seq_one_letter_code
_entity_poly.pdbx_strand_id
1 'polypeptide(L)'
;MSAIGELQKHAGPDQRITATASVFDPTPESAASDELAHPMWLGCWNSWTGWLNDPDHSATYAKGRLPNFRSWLVSHADPTAPADPDSAMTGSGADMIELVGTGTLGPEADDAARVRVPRVTTGGGSYAWWVGGENQKARFSHSDEPEDRLEIIHARSSWPESDLTALEGLSGLEIADEVPEKVPSFESLEIVAASGSGPDTIRRHFHDLTTGSSGVLADVRNGGLKKDLNLLLERQSLPPEFGTYRAANPRGSIVPIRSESEQIPAAHYGALNPNFSSWYKLHQYYAHYRGGGDETPADCVPLPFRKGSWNPDAPSTNFHWDHGNYDSFGLARTPILSRVMMVFSTRRVPSRTRGRYDYKLGVNPVVVIWNPYNVTLHAGRLFIEIGPGAIEYKAYVDNTQAFDWQQVKLSQKA
;
A
#
# COMPACT_ATOMS: atom_id res chain seq x y z
N MET A 1 32.57 18.52 10.53
CA MET A 1 32.31 18.43 9.07
C MET A 1 32.43 16.99 8.50
N SER A 2 32.75 15.96 9.30
CA SER A 2 32.86 14.57 8.77
C SER A 2 31.49 13.92 8.50
N ALA A 3 30.51 14.05 9.39
CA ALA A 3 29.19 13.43 9.25
C ALA A 3 28.42 13.86 7.98
N ILE A 4 28.30 15.18 7.74
CA ILE A 4 27.61 15.72 6.56
C ILE A 4 28.32 15.31 5.26
N GLY A 5 29.66 15.25 5.28
CA GLY A 5 30.43 14.80 4.13
C GLY A 5 30.15 13.34 3.75
N GLU A 6 30.10 12.44 4.74
CA GLU A 6 29.72 11.04 4.51
C GLU A 6 28.25 10.92 4.08
N LEU A 7 27.34 11.69 4.67
CA LEU A 7 25.94 11.73 4.22
C LEU A 7 25.83 12.14 2.75
N GLN A 8 26.48 13.23 2.34
CA GLN A 8 26.45 13.70 0.94
C GLN A 8 27.09 12.69 -0.02
N LYS A 9 28.19 12.05 0.39
CA LYS A 9 28.88 11.04 -0.42
C LYS A 9 28.05 9.78 -0.65
N HIS A 10 27.33 9.32 0.37
CA HIS A 10 26.58 8.07 0.31
C HIS A 10 25.13 8.26 -0.16
N ALA A 11 24.43 9.27 0.35
CA ALA A 11 23.01 9.55 0.10
C ALA A 11 22.75 10.74 -0.86
N GLY A 12 23.79 11.41 -1.35
CA GLY A 12 23.62 12.58 -2.23
C GLY A 12 22.94 12.31 -3.57
N PRO A 13 23.25 11.20 -4.29
CA PRO A 13 22.54 10.86 -5.53
C PRO A 13 21.06 10.51 -5.27
N ASP A 14 20.16 10.88 -6.19
CA ASP A 14 18.71 10.62 -6.10
C ASP A 14 18.33 9.13 -6.03
N GLN A 15 19.26 8.27 -6.45
CA GLN A 15 19.11 6.81 -6.51
C GLN A 15 19.55 6.12 -5.23
N ARG A 16 19.25 6.73 -4.08
CA ARG A 16 19.66 6.24 -2.76
C ARG A 16 18.45 6.05 -1.87
N ILE A 17 18.51 4.99 -1.08
CA ILE A 17 17.49 4.62 -0.12
C ILE A 17 18.15 4.55 1.24
N THR A 18 17.53 5.16 2.24
CA THR A 18 17.98 5.09 3.64
C THR A 18 16.97 4.33 4.49
N ALA A 19 17.48 3.47 5.37
CA ALA A 19 16.70 2.65 6.28
C ALA A 19 17.50 2.46 7.58
N THR A 20 16.82 2.37 8.71
CA THR A 20 17.44 1.95 9.98
C THR A 20 17.86 0.49 9.91
N ALA A 21 18.84 0.12 10.74
CA ALA A 21 19.28 -1.26 10.86
C ALA A 21 18.18 -2.21 11.35
N SER A 22 17.14 -1.68 12.02
CA SER A 22 15.95 -2.45 12.41
C SER A 22 15.27 -3.18 11.24
N VAL A 23 15.53 -2.81 9.98
CA VAL A 23 15.09 -3.56 8.81
C VAL A 23 15.65 -4.99 8.74
N PHE A 24 16.71 -5.28 9.49
CA PHE A 24 17.32 -6.61 9.61
C PHE A 24 16.80 -7.40 10.82
N ASP A 25 15.85 -6.85 11.58
CA ASP A 25 15.21 -7.57 12.68
C ASP A 25 14.42 -8.79 12.14
N PRO A 26 14.78 -10.02 12.53
CA PRO A 26 14.05 -11.22 12.10
C PRO A 26 12.66 -11.34 12.75
N THR A 27 12.39 -10.58 13.81
CA THR A 27 11.16 -10.59 14.61
C THR A 27 10.56 -9.17 14.71
N PRO A 28 10.15 -8.55 13.59
CA PRO A 28 9.69 -7.17 13.58
C PRO A 28 8.38 -6.92 14.36
N GLU A 29 7.65 -7.98 14.71
CA GLU A 29 6.42 -7.90 15.51
C GLU A 29 6.69 -7.87 17.03
N SER A 30 7.93 -8.11 17.46
CA SER A 30 8.33 -7.98 18.86
C SER A 30 9.01 -6.64 19.10
N ALA A 31 8.65 -5.95 20.18
CA ALA A 31 9.31 -4.70 20.57
C ALA A 31 10.79 -4.88 20.98
N ALA A 32 11.19 -6.12 21.28
CA ALA A 32 12.56 -6.47 21.64
C ALA A 32 13.34 -6.88 20.39
N SER A 33 14.23 -6.01 19.90
CA SER A 33 15.19 -6.33 18.84
C SER A 33 16.39 -7.08 19.44
N ASP A 34 16.16 -8.21 20.11
CA ASP A 34 17.15 -8.92 20.93
C ASP A 34 18.38 -9.43 20.14
N GLU A 35 18.28 -9.52 18.81
CA GLU A 35 19.36 -9.97 17.93
C GLU A 35 20.16 -8.84 17.26
N LEU A 36 19.79 -7.56 17.47
CA LEU A 36 20.39 -6.41 16.81
C LEU A 36 21.07 -5.47 17.81
N ALA A 37 22.40 -5.37 17.74
CA ALA A 37 23.17 -4.53 18.66
C ALA A 37 22.89 -3.02 18.50
N HIS A 38 22.64 -2.57 17.27
CA HIS A 38 22.49 -1.15 16.94
C HIS A 38 21.32 -0.88 15.97
N PRO A 39 20.06 -1.05 16.39
CA PRO A 39 18.88 -0.94 15.50
C PRO A 39 18.69 0.46 14.90
N MET A 40 19.13 1.51 15.61
CA MET A 40 18.96 2.91 15.21
C MET A 40 20.07 3.43 14.27
N TRP A 41 20.99 2.59 13.82
CA TRP A 41 21.98 3.00 12.82
C TRP A 41 21.34 3.18 11.45
N LEU A 42 21.58 4.34 10.83
CA LEU A 42 21.04 4.65 9.51
C LEU A 42 21.96 4.10 8.42
N GLY A 43 21.45 3.20 7.59
CA GLY A 43 22.16 2.66 6.44
C GLY A 43 21.79 3.40 5.15
N CYS A 44 22.64 3.27 4.15
CA CYS A 44 22.37 3.73 2.79
C CYS A 44 22.52 2.57 1.80
N TRP A 45 21.55 2.45 0.89
CA TRP A 45 21.53 1.48 -0.20
C TRP A 45 21.42 2.17 -1.56
N ASN A 46 21.93 1.51 -2.59
CA ASN A 46 21.59 1.84 -3.97
C ASN A 46 20.16 1.39 -4.28
N SER A 47 19.44 2.21 -5.05
CA SER A 47 18.14 1.82 -5.59
C SER A 47 18.26 0.64 -6.55
N TRP A 48 17.27 -0.24 -6.57
CA TRP A 48 17.14 -1.20 -7.65
C TRP A 48 16.69 -0.50 -8.93
N THR A 49 17.42 -0.77 -10.00
CA THR A 49 17.05 -0.37 -11.37
C THR A 49 16.30 -1.50 -12.10
N GLY A 50 16.41 -2.74 -11.61
CA GLY A 50 15.68 -3.91 -12.09
C GLY A 50 14.19 -3.87 -11.71
N TRP A 51 13.43 -4.80 -12.29
CA TRP A 51 12.01 -4.95 -11.96
C TRP A 51 11.85 -6.00 -10.88
N LEU A 52 10.95 -5.80 -9.90
CA LEU A 52 10.74 -6.71 -8.74
C LEU A 52 10.38 -8.16 -9.12
N ASN A 53 10.10 -8.40 -10.39
CA ASN A 53 9.70 -9.67 -10.97
C ASN A 53 10.86 -10.40 -11.69
N ASP A 54 12.08 -9.86 -11.66
CA ASP A 54 13.27 -10.59 -12.11
C ASP A 54 13.43 -11.86 -11.25
N PRO A 55 13.66 -13.04 -11.85
CA PRO A 55 13.97 -14.27 -11.11
C PRO A 55 15.14 -14.12 -10.12
N ASP A 56 16.08 -13.21 -10.41
CA ASP A 56 17.22 -12.90 -9.54
C ASP A 56 16.79 -12.16 -8.25
N HIS A 57 15.57 -11.58 -8.23
CA HIS A 57 14.95 -10.97 -7.05
C HIS A 57 14.05 -11.98 -6.31
N SER A 58 14.60 -13.12 -5.92
CA SER A 58 13.87 -14.23 -5.27
C SER A 58 13.45 -13.97 -3.81
N ALA A 59 14.06 -12.99 -3.13
CA ALA A 59 13.65 -12.53 -1.81
C ALA A 59 13.99 -11.04 -1.62
N THR A 60 12.95 -10.21 -1.42
CA THR A 60 13.09 -8.77 -1.23
C THR A 60 13.42 -8.38 0.20
N TYR A 61 13.29 -9.30 1.17
CA TYR A 61 13.55 -9.07 2.60
C TYR A 61 14.75 -9.87 3.16
N ALA A 62 15.24 -10.91 2.47
CA ALA A 62 16.41 -11.68 2.90
C ALA A 62 17.47 -11.75 1.79
N LYS A 63 18.74 -11.50 2.16
CA LYS A 63 19.99 -11.55 1.34
C LYS A 63 20.06 -10.71 0.05
N GLY A 64 18.95 -10.40 -0.62
CA GLY A 64 18.93 -9.62 -1.87
C GLY A 64 19.25 -8.12 -1.72
N ARG A 65 19.14 -7.57 -0.50
CA ARG A 65 19.46 -6.15 -0.22
C ARG A 65 20.96 -5.89 0.01
N LEU A 66 21.72 -6.90 0.45
CA LEU A 66 23.14 -6.79 0.78
C LEU A 66 24.00 -6.32 -0.40
N PRO A 67 23.80 -6.79 -1.65
CA PRO A 67 24.59 -6.33 -2.80
C PRO A 67 24.44 -4.82 -3.09
N ASN A 68 23.36 -4.21 -2.63
CA ASN A 68 23.10 -2.78 -2.82
C ASN A 68 23.44 -1.94 -1.59
N PHE A 69 23.83 -2.57 -0.47
CA PHE A 69 24.26 -1.86 0.71
C PHE A 69 25.54 -1.08 0.42
N ARG A 70 25.62 0.16 0.93
CA ARG A 70 26.80 1.02 0.75
C ARG A 70 27.57 1.21 2.05
N SER A 71 26.87 1.68 3.08
CA SER A 71 27.49 2.04 4.36
C SER A 71 26.43 2.37 5.40
N TRP A 72 26.77 2.12 6.66
CA TRP A 72 26.18 2.77 7.83
C TRP A 72 26.72 4.20 7.95
N LEU A 73 25.86 5.13 8.36
CA LEU A 73 26.18 6.55 8.57
C LEU A 73 26.53 6.80 10.04
N VAL A 74 27.64 6.22 10.48
CA VAL A 74 28.18 6.34 11.84
C VAL A 74 29.68 6.61 11.80
N SER A 75 30.20 7.24 12.85
CA SER A 75 31.63 7.40 13.02
C SER A 75 32.31 6.06 13.29
N HIS A 76 33.43 5.81 12.61
CA HIS A 76 34.25 4.62 12.86
C HIS A 76 35.73 4.96 12.66
N ALA A 77 36.61 4.37 13.49
CA ALA A 77 38.06 4.61 13.41
C ALA A 77 38.66 4.05 12.11
N ASP A 78 38.19 2.87 11.69
CA ASP A 78 38.39 2.33 10.34
C ASP A 78 37.28 2.84 9.39
N PRO A 79 37.60 3.56 8.31
CA PRO A 79 36.62 4.07 7.35
C PRO A 79 35.94 2.99 6.51
N THR A 80 36.42 1.74 6.52
CA THR A 80 35.85 0.65 5.73
C THR A 80 34.85 -0.21 6.51
N ALA A 81 34.94 -0.22 7.84
CA ALA A 81 34.06 -1.02 8.69
C ALA A 81 32.55 -0.68 8.54
N PRO A 82 32.14 0.59 8.39
CA PRO A 82 30.73 0.92 8.17
C PRO A 82 30.15 0.37 6.85
N ALA A 83 31.00 -0.03 5.89
CA ALA A 83 30.55 -0.67 4.64
C ALA A 83 30.17 -2.14 4.81
N ASP A 84 30.43 -2.73 5.99
CA ASP A 84 29.97 -4.07 6.33
C ASP A 84 28.55 -4.03 6.91
N PRO A 85 27.55 -4.66 6.26
CA PRO A 85 26.18 -4.70 6.77
C PRO A 85 26.07 -5.38 8.14
N ASP A 86 26.95 -6.35 8.45
CA ASP A 86 26.89 -7.12 9.69
C ASP A 86 27.42 -6.32 10.90
N SER A 87 28.03 -5.14 10.67
CA SER A 87 28.57 -4.28 11.75
C SER A 87 27.50 -3.65 12.66
N ALA A 88 26.25 -3.55 12.19
CA ALA A 88 25.11 -3.13 13.03
C ALA A 88 24.55 -4.29 13.88
N MET A 89 24.79 -5.53 13.46
CA MET A 89 24.37 -6.76 14.16
C MET A 89 25.40 -7.21 15.18
N THR A 90 26.67 -7.14 14.79
CA THR A 90 27.81 -7.48 15.64
C THR A 90 28.21 -6.23 16.42
N GLY A 91 27.81 -6.14 17.69
CA GLY A 91 28.17 -5.00 18.55
C GLY A 91 29.68 -4.73 18.49
N SER A 92 30.10 -3.76 17.68
CA SER A 92 31.49 -3.66 17.26
C SER A 92 32.23 -2.59 18.07
N GLY A 93 33.09 -3.07 18.97
CA GLY A 93 34.20 -2.31 19.56
C GLY A 93 34.09 -1.99 21.05
N ALA A 94 35.23 -2.09 21.75
CA ALA A 94 35.37 -1.77 23.18
C ALA A 94 35.37 -0.25 23.51
N ASP A 95 35.11 0.62 22.52
CA ASP A 95 35.23 2.08 22.65
C ASP A 95 34.06 2.82 21.97
N MET A 96 32.85 2.55 22.47
CA MET A 96 31.61 3.16 22.00
C MET A 96 31.23 4.37 22.88
N ILE A 97 30.77 5.44 22.25
CA ILE A 97 30.19 6.62 22.92
C ILE A 97 28.68 6.59 22.71
N GLU A 98 27.92 6.78 23.80
CA GLU A 98 26.48 7.01 23.74
C GLU A 98 26.20 8.45 23.32
N LEU A 99 25.54 8.63 22.17
CA LEU A 99 25.11 9.93 21.64
C LEU A 99 23.65 10.22 21.94
N VAL A 100 22.80 9.20 21.87
CA VAL A 100 21.38 9.28 22.23
C VAL A 100 21.14 8.30 23.37
N GLY A 101 20.79 8.84 24.52
CA GLY A 101 20.74 8.12 25.79
C GLY A 101 19.59 8.57 26.67
N THR A 102 19.70 8.32 27.97
CA THR A 102 18.65 8.64 28.96
C THR A 102 18.30 10.12 29.02
N GLY A 103 19.24 11.02 28.70
CA GLY A 103 18.99 12.46 28.64
C GLY A 103 18.06 12.89 27.51
N THR A 104 18.03 12.14 26.40
CA THR A 104 17.21 12.44 25.22
C THR A 104 15.93 11.62 25.20
N LEU A 105 16.01 10.34 25.57
CA LEU A 105 14.90 9.38 25.48
C LEU A 105 14.09 9.27 26.78
N GLY A 106 14.57 9.87 27.86
CA GLY A 106 14.00 9.72 29.19
C GLY A 106 14.56 8.50 29.95
N PRO A 107 14.21 8.37 31.24
CA PRO A 107 14.81 7.37 32.14
C PRO A 107 14.36 5.93 31.85
N GLU A 108 13.21 5.74 31.22
CA GLU A 108 12.62 4.42 30.93
C GLU A 108 12.90 3.92 29.51
N ALA A 109 13.83 4.57 28.79
CA ALA A 109 14.14 4.21 27.42
C ALA A 109 14.84 2.85 27.30
N ASP A 110 14.29 2.00 26.44
CA ASP A 110 14.85 0.71 26.05
C ASP A 110 16.26 0.86 25.48
N ASP A 111 17.11 -0.15 25.69
CA ASP A 111 18.48 -0.12 25.18
C ASP A 111 18.54 -0.10 23.65
N ALA A 112 17.55 -0.71 22.98
CA ALA A 112 17.37 -0.67 21.53
C ALA A 112 17.16 0.76 21.00
N ALA A 113 16.54 1.66 21.77
CA ALA A 113 16.36 3.04 21.35
C ALA A 113 17.66 3.88 21.49
N ARG A 114 18.65 3.40 22.25
CA ARG A 114 19.90 4.13 22.48
C ARG A 114 20.82 4.05 21.26
N VAL A 115 21.50 5.15 20.99
CA VAL A 115 22.46 5.23 19.89
C VAL A 115 23.86 5.30 20.47
N ARG A 116 24.59 4.20 20.29
CA ARG A 116 26.02 4.11 20.62
C ARG A 116 26.81 4.01 19.32
N VAL A 117 27.89 4.78 19.22
CA VAL A 117 28.76 4.78 18.03
C VAL A 117 30.24 4.68 18.39
N PRO A 118 31.07 4.11 17.52
CA PRO A 118 32.51 4.04 17.75
C PRO A 118 33.17 5.42 17.82
N ARG A 119 34.08 5.58 18.77
CA ARG A 119 34.89 6.78 18.94
C ARG A 119 36.02 6.84 17.90
N VAL A 120 36.24 8.01 17.31
CA VAL A 120 37.39 8.29 16.45
C VAL A 120 38.37 9.18 17.19
N THR A 121 39.57 8.65 17.49
CA THR A 121 40.63 9.40 18.15
C THR A 121 41.53 10.07 17.13
N THR A 122 41.72 11.37 17.28
CA THR A 122 42.64 12.20 16.51
C THR A 122 43.79 12.67 17.40
N GLY A 123 44.89 13.13 16.80
CA GLY A 123 46.09 13.55 17.56
C GLY A 123 45.87 14.71 18.56
N GLY A 124 44.71 15.37 18.53
CA GLY A 124 44.35 16.47 19.45
C GLY A 124 43.03 16.29 20.21
N GLY A 125 42.38 15.13 20.13
CA GLY A 125 41.09 14.85 20.78
C GLY A 125 40.31 13.74 20.10
N SER A 126 39.12 13.42 20.58
CA SER A 126 38.27 12.39 19.98
C SER A 126 36.92 12.97 19.58
N TYR A 127 36.32 12.41 18.53
CA TYR A 127 34.97 12.76 18.10
C TYR A 127 34.15 11.51 17.77
N ALA A 128 32.84 11.65 17.81
CA ALA A 128 31.87 10.63 17.44
C ALA A 128 30.67 11.33 16.76
N TRP A 129 30.04 10.64 15.81
CA TRP A 129 28.87 11.17 15.12
C TRP A 129 27.95 10.04 14.63
N TRP A 130 26.68 10.38 14.52
CA TRP A 130 25.61 9.55 13.98
C TRP A 130 24.70 10.43 13.14
N VAL A 131 24.09 9.86 12.10
CA VAL A 131 23.06 10.52 11.31
C VAL A 131 21.73 9.81 11.53
N GLY A 132 20.75 10.52 12.10
CA GLY A 132 19.37 10.05 12.20
C GLY A 132 18.55 10.41 10.95
N GLY A 133 17.67 9.50 10.53
CA GLY A 133 16.83 9.68 9.35
C GLY A 133 15.51 10.35 9.70
N GLU A 134 15.39 11.67 9.53
CA GLU A 134 14.11 12.38 9.72
C GLU A 134 13.01 11.92 8.76
N ASN A 135 13.40 11.33 7.62
CA ASN A 135 12.47 10.75 6.64
C ASN A 135 11.78 9.46 7.10
N GLN A 136 12.17 8.92 8.26
CA GLN A 136 11.55 7.72 8.86
C GLN A 136 10.62 8.07 10.02
N LYS A 137 10.56 9.35 10.39
CA LYS A 137 9.74 9.85 11.49
C LYS A 137 8.45 10.44 10.97
N ALA A 138 7.39 10.35 11.77
CA ALA A 138 6.14 11.04 11.56
C ALA A 138 6.32 12.53 11.86
N ARG A 139 5.85 13.39 10.93
CA ARG A 139 5.87 14.82 11.18
C ARG A 139 4.88 15.13 12.30
N PHE A 140 5.32 15.89 13.29
CA PHE A 140 4.44 16.48 14.28
C PHE A 140 3.54 17.50 13.58
N SER A 141 2.32 17.07 13.26
CA SER A 141 1.25 17.87 12.68
C SER A 141 -0.03 17.49 13.41
N HIS A 142 -0.93 18.45 13.65
CA HIS A 142 -2.28 18.17 14.11
C HIS A 142 -3.20 18.22 12.89
N SER A 143 -4.03 17.20 12.72
CA SER A 143 -5.07 17.19 11.69
C SER A 143 -6.42 17.38 12.33
N ASP A 144 -7.15 18.40 11.92
CA ASP A 144 -8.58 18.48 12.22
C ASP A 144 -9.31 17.36 11.49
N GLU A 145 -10.24 16.68 12.17
CA GLU A 145 -11.17 15.79 11.47
C GLU A 145 -12.04 16.65 10.54
N PRO A 146 -11.96 16.46 9.20
CA PRO A 146 -12.76 17.27 8.29
C PRO A 146 -14.24 17.00 8.52
N GLU A 147 -15.00 18.05 8.85
CA GLU A 147 -16.44 17.94 9.11
C GLU A 147 -17.25 17.84 7.81
N ASP A 148 -16.78 18.43 6.71
CA ASP A 148 -17.46 18.41 5.41
C ASP A 148 -17.08 17.19 4.55
N ARG A 149 -18.05 16.64 3.81
CA ARG A 149 -17.83 15.54 2.86
C ARG A 149 -16.83 15.89 1.76
N LEU A 150 -16.82 17.14 1.30
CA LEU A 150 -15.85 17.56 0.27
C LEU A 150 -14.43 17.60 0.84
N GLU A 151 -14.29 18.11 2.06
CA GLU A 151 -13.02 18.11 2.80
C GLU A 151 -12.55 16.70 3.12
N ILE A 152 -13.43 15.78 3.53
CA ILE A 152 -13.09 14.36 3.71
C ILE A 152 -12.57 13.74 2.40
N ILE A 153 -13.17 14.06 1.26
CA ILE A 153 -12.71 13.56 -0.05
C ILE A 153 -11.38 14.19 -0.45
N HIS A 154 -11.19 15.48 -0.17
CA HIS A 154 -9.93 16.19 -0.41
C HIS A 154 -8.81 15.66 0.49
N ALA A 155 -9.08 15.46 1.78
CA ALA A 155 -8.15 14.91 2.77
C ALA A 155 -7.70 13.49 2.41
N ARG A 156 -8.60 12.67 1.83
CA ARG A 156 -8.25 11.35 1.27
C ARG A 156 -7.39 11.41 0.01
N SER A 157 -7.39 12.55 -0.67
CA SER A 157 -6.61 12.81 -1.87
C SER A 157 -5.27 13.50 -1.57
N SER A 158 -5.13 14.09 -0.38
CA SER A 158 -3.88 14.59 0.16
C SER A 158 -3.11 13.51 0.92
N TRP A 159 -1.84 13.77 1.18
CA TRP A 159 -1.05 12.92 2.07
C TRP A 159 -1.66 12.99 3.47
N PRO A 160 -1.93 11.85 4.14
CA PRO A 160 -2.49 11.88 5.48
C PRO A 160 -1.51 12.55 6.43
N GLU A 161 -2.00 13.53 7.18
CA GLU A 161 -1.30 14.08 8.33
C GLU A 161 -1.18 13.02 9.42
N SER A 162 -0.16 13.15 10.28
CA SER A 162 0.11 12.13 11.30
C SER A 162 -0.81 12.33 12.51
N ASP A 163 -1.66 11.35 12.80
CA ASP A 163 -2.49 11.37 14.01
C ASP A 163 -1.65 10.97 15.23
N LEU A 164 -1.40 11.94 16.11
CA LEU A 164 -0.59 11.78 17.32
C LEU A 164 -1.34 11.04 18.42
N THR A 165 -2.67 10.98 18.38
CA THR A 165 -3.47 10.31 19.42
C THR A 165 -3.31 8.79 19.40
N ALA A 166 -2.85 8.25 18.28
CA ALA A 166 -2.51 6.84 18.12
C ALA A 166 -1.21 6.44 18.83
N LEU A 167 -0.37 7.40 19.25
CA LEU A 167 0.88 7.14 19.96
C LEU A 167 0.65 6.98 21.47
N GLU A 168 1.38 6.04 22.07
CA GLU A 168 1.25 5.71 23.48
C GLU A 168 1.55 6.93 24.38
N GLY A 169 0.62 7.27 25.28
CA GLY A 169 0.78 8.41 26.19
C GLY A 169 0.49 9.79 25.57
N LEU A 170 0.23 9.88 24.25
CA LEU A 170 -0.10 11.12 23.56
C LEU A 170 -1.60 11.30 23.24
N SER A 171 -2.45 10.34 23.61
CA SER A 171 -3.91 10.42 23.42
C SER A 171 -4.59 11.58 24.18
N GLY A 172 -3.98 12.06 25.26
CA GLY A 172 -4.46 13.21 26.04
C GLY A 172 -3.80 14.55 25.68
N LEU A 173 -2.99 14.58 24.62
CA LEU A 173 -2.28 15.78 24.21
C LEU A 173 -3.21 16.68 23.38
N GLU A 174 -3.85 17.64 24.04
CA GLU A 174 -4.58 18.71 23.36
C GLU A 174 -3.58 19.74 22.80
N ILE A 175 -3.39 19.73 21.47
CA ILE A 175 -2.54 20.69 20.78
C ILE A 175 -3.47 21.71 20.12
N ALA A 176 -3.39 22.97 20.54
CA ALA A 176 -4.08 24.03 19.81
C ALA A 176 -3.51 24.15 18.38
N ASP A 177 -4.38 24.36 17.39
CA ASP A 177 -4.09 24.28 15.94
C ASP A 177 -2.88 25.11 15.49
N GLU A 178 -2.60 26.22 16.18
CA GLU A 178 -1.48 27.12 15.84
C GLU A 178 -0.11 26.66 16.37
N VAL A 179 -0.07 25.65 17.26
CA VAL A 179 1.14 25.23 17.96
C VAL A 179 2.10 24.41 17.08
N PRO A 180 1.66 23.43 16.27
CA PRO A 180 2.55 22.62 15.45
C PRO A 180 3.43 23.46 14.49
N GLU A 181 2.88 24.55 13.93
CA GLU A 181 3.62 25.44 13.04
C GLU A 181 4.68 26.29 13.76
N LYS A 182 4.55 26.45 15.08
CA LYS A 182 5.42 27.30 15.92
C LYS A 182 6.50 26.51 16.65
N VAL A 183 6.61 25.21 16.41
CA VAL A 183 7.61 24.34 17.05
C VAL A 183 8.82 24.15 16.11
N PRO A 184 9.94 24.86 16.34
CA PRO A 184 11.11 24.76 15.47
C PRO A 184 11.98 23.52 15.76
N SER A 185 11.90 22.94 16.95
CA SER A 185 12.77 21.84 17.38
C SER A 185 12.06 20.83 18.27
N PHE A 186 12.64 19.64 18.41
CA PHE A 186 12.10 18.59 19.27
C PHE A 186 12.04 19.01 20.75
N GLU A 187 13.02 19.77 21.24
CA GLU A 187 13.00 20.31 22.61
C GLU A 187 11.84 21.29 22.82
N SER A 188 11.41 21.97 21.76
CA SER A 188 10.22 22.84 21.82
C SER A 188 8.94 22.00 21.95
N LEU A 189 8.91 20.78 21.40
CA LEU A 189 7.80 19.83 21.61
C LEU A 189 7.70 19.40 23.07
N GLU A 190 8.82 19.19 23.76
CA GLU A 190 8.83 18.86 25.19
C GLU A 190 8.13 19.96 26.01
N ILE A 191 8.31 21.23 25.64
CA ILE A 191 7.66 22.37 26.30
C ILE A 191 6.15 22.36 26.06
N VAL A 192 5.72 22.10 24.81
CA VAL A 192 4.30 22.01 24.46
C VAL A 192 3.63 20.89 25.25
N ALA A 193 4.25 19.71 25.28
CA ALA A 193 3.70 18.54 25.96
C ALA A 193 3.81 18.59 27.48
N ALA A 194 4.67 19.43 28.06
CA ALA A 194 4.69 19.67 29.50
C ALA A 194 3.34 20.17 30.04
N SER A 195 2.47 20.69 29.18
CA SER A 195 1.12 21.16 29.55
C SER A 195 0.07 20.04 29.58
N GLY A 196 0.39 18.82 29.10
CA GLY A 196 -0.56 17.70 29.01
C GLY A 196 0.07 16.36 29.41
N SER A 197 0.77 15.70 28.47
CA SER A 197 1.33 14.35 28.64
C SER A 197 2.66 14.28 29.39
N GLY A 198 3.30 15.42 29.69
CA GLY A 198 4.62 15.50 30.34
C GLY A 198 5.80 15.33 29.37
N PRO A 199 6.97 15.90 29.68
CA PRO A 199 8.12 15.93 28.76
C PRO A 199 8.73 14.54 28.50
N ASP A 200 8.71 13.66 29.50
CA ASP A 200 9.28 12.31 29.37
C ASP A 200 8.49 11.43 28.39
N THR A 201 7.18 11.67 28.23
CA THR A 201 6.35 10.97 27.24
C THR A 201 6.76 11.33 25.81
N ILE A 202 7.01 12.62 25.53
CA ILE A 202 7.52 13.04 24.22
C ILE A 202 8.91 12.49 23.95
N ARG A 203 9.80 12.51 24.96
CA ARG A 203 11.17 12.00 24.83
C ARG A 203 11.25 10.55 24.36
N ARG A 204 10.32 9.70 24.81
CA ARG A 204 10.23 8.31 24.34
C ARG A 204 10.01 8.22 22.81
N HIS A 205 9.34 9.20 22.23
CA HIS A 205 9.04 9.29 20.80
C HIS A 205 10.08 10.07 19.97
N PHE A 206 11.30 10.23 20.47
CA PHE A 206 12.38 10.92 19.74
C PHE A 206 12.69 10.32 18.35
N HIS A 207 12.59 9.00 18.23
CA HIS A 207 12.80 8.29 16.95
C HIS A 207 11.52 8.20 16.11
N ASP A 208 10.37 8.57 16.66
CA ASP A 208 9.07 8.45 15.99
C ASP A 208 8.60 9.79 15.44
N LEU A 209 8.96 10.91 16.07
CA LEU A 209 8.44 12.24 15.75
C LEU A 209 9.52 13.18 15.22
N THR A 210 9.14 14.00 14.23
CA THR A 210 9.98 15.08 13.67
C THR A 210 9.22 16.39 13.53
N THR A 211 9.89 17.52 13.74
CA THR A 211 9.34 18.84 13.44
C THR A 211 9.49 19.23 11.96
N GLY A 212 10.33 18.52 11.22
CA GLY A 212 10.67 18.87 9.84
C GLY A 212 10.84 17.63 8.96
N SER A 213 9.90 17.45 8.03
CA SER A 213 10.02 16.46 6.96
C SER A 213 9.94 17.19 5.62
N SER A 214 11.04 17.22 4.89
CA SER A 214 11.12 17.78 3.54
C SER A 214 11.73 16.74 2.63
N GLY A 215 11.02 16.43 1.55
CA GLY A 215 11.45 15.48 0.54
C GLY A 215 11.43 16.12 -0.83
N VAL A 216 12.45 15.81 -1.63
CA VAL A 216 12.39 16.09 -3.07
C VAL A 216 11.58 14.96 -3.71
N LEU A 217 10.70 15.31 -4.65
CA LEU A 217 9.99 14.33 -5.46
C LEU A 217 10.95 13.67 -6.45
N ALA A 218 11.91 12.91 -5.96
CA ALA A 218 12.93 12.25 -6.77
C ALA A 218 12.42 10.91 -7.34
N ASP A 219 12.80 10.60 -8.57
CA ASP A 219 12.69 9.27 -9.15
C ASP A 219 13.86 8.43 -8.62
N VAL A 220 13.60 7.70 -7.54
CA VAL A 220 14.62 6.88 -6.88
C VAL A 220 15.13 5.76 -7.80
N ARG A 221 14.37 5.34 -8.81
CA ARG A 221 14.79 4.28 -9.74
C ARG A 221 15.76 4.81 -10.80
N ASN A 222 15.35 5.86 -11.52
CA ASN A 222 16.09 6.36 -12.68
C ASN A 222 16.98 7.57 -12.38
N GLY A 223 16.82 8.18 -11.19
CA GLY A 223 17.41 9.46 -10.84
C GLY A 223 16.65 10.66 -11.41
N GLY A 224 16.88 11.85 -10.85
CA GLY A 224 16.20 13.08 -11.23
C GLY A 224 14.84 13.26 -10.55
N LEU A 225 14.08 14.26 -11.00
CA LEU A 225 12.75 14.55 -10.45
C LEU A 225 11.66 13.68 -11.10
N LYS A 226 10.67 13.29 -10.31
CA LYS A 226 9.42 12.69 -10.78
C LYS A 226 8.75 13.64 -11.78
N LYS A 227 8.17 13.05 -12.82
CA LYS A 227 7.49 13.80 -13.88
C LYS A 227 6.04 14.03 -13.47
N ASP A 228 5.59 15.28 -13.61
CA ASP A 228 4.17 15.63 -13.47
C ASP A 228 3.39 15.16 -14.70
N LEU A 229 2.34 14.38 -14.47
CA LEU A 229 1.45 13.88 -15.50
C LEU A 229 0.18 14.72 -15.66
N ASN A 230 -0.10 15.69 -14.77
CA ASN A 230 -1.34 16.46 -14.78
C ASN A 230 -1.57 17.15 -16.12
N LEU A 231 -0.57 17.85 -16.67
CA LEU A 231 -0.71 18.53 -17.96
C LEU A 231 -0.97 17.57 -19.13
N LEU A 232 -0.46 16.33 -19.07
CA LEU A 232 -0.74 15.32 -20.08
C LEU A 232 -2.19 14.83 -19.95
N LEU A 233 -2.64 14.58 -18.72
CA LEU A 233 -3.93 13.97 -18.42
C LEU A 233 -5.09 14.98 -18.46
N GLU A 234 -4.82 16.27 -18.27
CA GLU A 234 -5.80 17.36 -18.42
C GLU A 234 -6.15 17.65 -19.89
N ARG A 235 -5.43 17.09 -20.86
CA ARG A 235 -5.76 17.31 -22.28
C ARG A 235 -7.10 16.67 -22.62
N GLN A 236 -7.81 17.24 -23.59
CA GLN A 236 -9.02 16.63 -24.14
C GLN A 236 -8.75 15.29 -24.83
N SER A 237 -7.54 15.13 -25.39
CA SER A 237 -7.11 13.87 -25.98
C SER A 237 -5.62 13.67 -25.78
N LEU A 238 -5.22 12.42 -25.59
CA LEU A 238 -3.82 12.05 -25.54
C LEU A 238 -3.09 12.37 -26.85
N PRO A 239 -1.82 12.81 -26.77
CA PRO A 239 -0.93 12.87 -27.92
C PRO A 239 -0.72 11.48 -28.57
N PRO A 240 -0.45 11.41 -29.88
CA PRO A 240 -0.33 10.13 -30.61
C PRO A 240 0.69 9.15 -30.03
N GLU A 241 1.77 9.64 -29.42
CA GLU A 241 2.80 8.85 -28.76
C GLU A 241 2.30 8.06 -27.53
N PHE A 242 1.20 8.51 -26.91
CA PHE A 242 0.54 7.84 -25.77
C PHE A 242 -0.74 7.10 -26.17
N GLY A 243 -1.06 7.08 -27.47
CA GLY A 243 -2.25 6.42 -28.01
C GLY A 243 -3.15 7.38 -28.78
N THR A 244 -3.84 6.82 -29.77
CA THR A 244 -4.76 7.56 -30.66
C THR A 244 -6.20 7.08 -30.57
N TYR A 245 -6.46 6.10 -29.70
CA TYR A 245 -7.79 5.51 -29.48
C TYR A 245 -8.70 6.49 -28.75
N ARG A 246 -9.91 6.69 -29.30
CA ARG A 246 -10.96 7.57 -28.78
C ARG A 246 -12.30 7.28 -29.48
N ALA A 247 -13.40 7.83 -29.00
CA ALA A 247 -14.72 7.67 -29.62
C ALA A 247 -14.73 8.05 -31.13
N ALA A 248 -14.08 9.17 -31.47
CA ALA A 248 -13.92 9.63 -32.85
C ALA A 248 -12.91 8.81 -33.70
N ASN A 249 -12.12 7.93 -33.07
CA ASN A 249 -11.14 7.06 -33.74
C ASN A 249 -11.10 5.68 -33.06
N PRO A 250 -12.13 4.84 -33.26
CA PRO A 250 -12.26 3.53 -32.59
C PRO A 250 -11.28 2.48 -33.12
N ARG A 251 -10.48 2.81 -34.14
CA ARG A 251 -9.38 1.98 -34.66
C ARG A 251 -8.00 2.53 -34.28
N GLY A 252 -7.96 3.53 -33.39
CA GLY A 252 -6.71 4.10 -32.91
C GLY A 252 -5.88 3.09 -32.11
N SER A 253 -4.59 3.36 -32.04
CA SER A 253 -3.65 2.63 -31.19
C SER A 253 -3.92 2.90 -29.72
N ILE A 254 -3.90 1.84 -28.91
CA ILE A 254 -3.83 1.93 -27.45
C ILE A 254 -2.40 1.59 -27.06
N VAL A 255 -1.73 2.53 -26.39
CA VAL A 255 -0.33 2.36 -25.97
C VAL A 255 -0.32 1.98 -24.49
N PRO A 256 0.24 0.81 -24.12
CA PRO A 256 0.40 0.43 -22.72
C PRO A 256 1.40 1.36 -22.01
N ILE A 257 1.21 1.60 -20.71
CA ILE A 257 2.16 2.43 -19.92
C ILE A 257 3.55 1.76 -19.86
N ARG A 258 3.57 0.43 -19.95
CA ARG A 258 4.79 -0.38 -20.06
C ARG A 258 4.87 -1.02 -21.44
N SER A 259 6.07 -1.16 -22.00
CA SER A 259 6.22 -1.86 -23.28
C SER A 259 5.81 -3.33 -23.14
N GLU A 260 5.16 -3.87 -24.18
CA GLU A 260 4.72 -5.28 -24.24
C GLU A 260 5.87 -6.29 -24.14
N SER A 261 7.12 -5.85 -24.32
CA SER A 261 8.30 -6.71 -24.27
C SER A 261 8.72 -7.10 -22.85
N GLU A 262 8.25 -6.38 -21.83
CA GLU A 262 8.65 -6.58 -20.43
C GLU A 262 7.46 -7.13 -19.63
N GLN A 263 7.10 -8.37 -19.96
CA GLN A 263 6.03 -9.16 -19.35
C GLN A 263 6.05 -9.04 -17.82
N ILE A 264 4.87 -8.99 -17.19
CA ILE A 264 4.75 -9.20 -15.74
C ILE A 264 4.65 -10.72 -15.53
N PRO A 265 5.69 -11.39 -14.99
CA PRO A 265 5.65 -12.80 -14.69
C PRO A 265 4.48 -13.17 -13.81
N ALA A 266 3.98 -14.36 -14.12
CA ALA A 266 2.81 -15.09 -13.65
C ALA A 266 2.52 -15.20 -12.14
N ALA A 267 3.30 -14.56 -11.24
CA ALA A 267 3.33 -14.91 -9.82
C ALA A 267 1.95 -14.90 -9.12
N HIS A 268 0.98 -14.11 -9.60
CA HIS A 268 -0.42 -14.16 -9.15
C HIS A 268 -1.47 -14.35 -10.25
N TYR A 269 -1.13 -14.18 -11.53
CA TYR A 269 -2.08 -14.22 -12.66
C TYR A 269 -1.53 -15.08 -13.80
N GLY A 270 -1.17 -16.33 -13.48
CA GLY A 270 -0.30 -17.17 -14.31
C GLY A 270 -0.84 -17.71 -15.63
N ALA A 271 -1.99 -17.24 -16.11
CA ALA A 271 -2.56 -17.69 -17.39
C ALA A 271 -2.74 -16.56 -18.43
N LEU A 272 -2.69 -15.28 -18.03
CA LEU A 272 -3.20 -14.18 -18.88
C LEU A 272 -2.20 -13.05 -19.15
N ASN A 273 -0.99 -13.11 -18.60
CA ASN A 273 0.11 -12.17 -18.87
C ASN A 273 -0.37 -10.70 -18.88
N PRO A 274 -0.91 -10.19 -17.75
CA PRO A 274 -1.64 -8.93 -17.75
C PRO A 274 -0.69 -7.78 -18.10
N ASN A 275 -0.92 -7.15 -19.25
CA ASN A 275 -0.32 -5.87 -19.56
C ASN A 275 -0.73 -4.85 -18.48
N PHE A 276 0.23 -4.06 -18.01
CA PHE A 276 -0.04 -2.90 -17.16
C PHE A 276 -1.08 -2.00 -17.85
N SER A 277 -1.89 -1.26 -17.07
CA SER A 277 -2.94 -0.39 -17.64
C SER A 277 -2.37 0.54 -18.73
N SER A 278 -3.19 0.86 -19.74
CA SER A 278 -2.77 1.74 -20.84
C SER A 278 -2.84 3.22 -20.47
N TRP A 279 -2.10 4.05 -21.21
CA TRP A 279 -2.15 5.51 -21.07
C TRP A 279 -3.56 6.03 -21.28
N TYR A 280 -4.29 5.44 -22.24
CA TYR A 280 -5.71 5.70 -22.48
C TYR A 280 -6.55 5.48 -21.22
N LYS A 281 -6.44 4.33 -20.57
CA LYS A 281 -7.22 4.01 -19.36
C LYS A 281 -6.88 4.92 -18.17
N LEU A 282 -5.61 5.32 -18.04
CA LEU A 282 -5.18 6.27 -17.01
C LEU A 282 -5.75 7.67 -17.26
N HIS A 283 -5.68 8.15 -18.50
CA HIS A 283 -6.25 9.43 -18.92
C HIS A 283 -7.74 9.50 -18.65
N GLN A 284 -8.47 8.45 -18.99
CA GLN A 284 -9.89 8.36 -18.68
C GLN A 284 -10.21 8.26 -17.19
N TYR A 285 -9.37 7.59 -16.39
CA TYR A 285 -9.51 7.59 -14.93
C TYR A 285 -9.40 9.01 -14.39
N TYR A 286 -8.38 9.73 -14.84
CA TYR A 286 -8.10 11.08 -14.41
C TYR A 286 -9.22 12.06 -14.81
N ALA A 287 -9.74 11.96 -16.03
CA ALA A 287 -10.79 12.85 -16.54
C ALA A 287 -12.19 12.64 -15.92
N HIS A 288 -12.37 11.63 -15.05
CA HIS A 288 -13.68 11.33 -14.46
C HIS A 288 -14.32 12.48 -13.69
N TYR A 289 -13.51 13.35 -13.07
CA TYR A 289 -14.03 14.48 -12.29
C TYR A 289 -14.85 15.45 -13.17
N ARG A 290 -14.62 15.47 -14.49
CA ARG A 290 -15.26 16.41 -15.41
C ARG A 290 -16.74 16.15 -15.64
N GLY A 291 -17.22 14.94 -15.32
CA GLY A 291 -18.65 14.64 -15.31
C GLY A 291 -19.41 15.12 -16.56
N GLY A 292 -19.03 14.64 -17.74
CA GLY A 292 -19.77 14.89 -18.98
C GLY A 292 -18.97 15.54 -20.11
N GLY A 293 -19.07 14.93 -21.30
CA GLY A 293 -18.56 15.45 -22.58
C GLY A 293 -17.77 14.38 -23.33
N ASP A 294 -18.32 13.87 -24.44
CA ASP A 294 -17.77 12.95 -25.48
C ASP A 294 -16.92 11.72 -25.07
N GLU A 295 -16.61 11.58 -23.79
CA GLU A 295 -16.02 10.44 -23.13
C GLU A 295 -17.08 9.91 -22.17
N THR A 296 -17.94 9.09 -22.75
CA THR A 296 -18.83 8.21 -22.00
C THR A 296 -18.04 7.44 -20.94
N PRO A 297 -18.64 7.15 -19.77
CA PRO A 297 -18.05 6.40 -18.68
C PRO A 297 -17.12 5.30 -19.18
N ALA A 298 -15.86 5.48 -18.80
CA ALA A 298 -14.63 5.05 -19.44
C ALA A 298 -14.39 3.56 -19.73
N ASP A 299 -15.37 2.67 -19.55
CA ASP A 299 -15.27 1.28 -20.01
C ASP A 299 -16.08 1.04 -21.30
N CYS A 300 -16.69 2.09 -21.87
CA CYS A 300 -17.47 1.99 -23.08
C CYS A 300 -16.94 2.95 -24.16
N VAL A 301 -15.94 2.51 -24.93
CA VAL A 301 -16.21 2.63 -26.36
C VAL A 301 -17.35 1.65 -26.61
N PRO A 302 -18.52 2.11 -27.10
CA PRO A 302 -19.54 1.18 -27.52
C PRO A 302 -18.89 0.29 -28.57
N LEU A 303 -18.54 -0.94 -28.18
CA LEU A 303 -18.14 -1.95 -29.15
C LEU A 303 -19.23 -1.93 -30.22
N PRO A 304 -18.88 -1.84 -31.52
CA PRO A 304 -19.85 -1.71 -32.60
C PRO A 304 -20.57 -3.03 -32.86
N PHE A 305 -21.05 -3.69 -31.80
CA PHE A 305 -21.73 -4.96 -31.84
C PHE A 305 -23.01 -4.91 -31.01
N ARG A 306 -24.07 -4.64 -31.79
CA ARG A 306 -25.51 -4.80 -31.51
C ARG A 306 -26.18 -3.72 -30.67
N LYS A 307 -26.97 -2.90 -31.39
CA LYS A 307 -28.22 -2.29 -30.89
C LYS A 307 -29.00 -3.31 -30.05
N GLY A 308 -29.00 -3.11 -28.74
CA GLY A 308 -29.87 -3.82 -27.82
C GLY A 308 -29.29 -3.81 -26.42
N SER A 309 -29.80 -2.91 -25.57
CA SER A 309 -29.52 -2.73 -24.12
C SER A 309 -28.41 -1.72 -23.81
N TRP A 310 -28.56 -0.61 -23.06
CA TRP A 310 -29.68 0.10 -22.42
C TRP A 310 -29.15 1.54 -22.12
N ASN A 311 -30.00 2.56 -22.35
CA ASN A 311 -29.92 3.99 -21.97
C ASN A 311 -28.66 4.83 -22.36
N PRO A 312 -28.79 5.83 -23.28
CA PRO A 312 -27.70 6.76 -23.62
C PRO A 312 -27.36 7.78 -22.54
N ASP A 313 -28.23 7.99 -21.54
CA ASP A 313 -28.12 9.09 -20.59
C ASP A 313 -27.38 8.72 -19.29
N ALA A 314 -26.85 7.48 -19.18
CA ALA A 314 -26.17 7.03 -17.98
C ALA A 314 -25.06 6.00 -18.24
N PRO A 315 -24.07 5.89 -17.33
CA PRO A 315 -23.07 4.84 -17.40
C PRO A 315 -23.67 3.45 -17.44
N SER A 316 -23.36 2.69 -18.49
CA SER A 316 -23.70 1.27 -18.59
C SER A 316 -22.45 0.42 -18.44
N THR A 317 -22.56 -0.69 -17.72
CA THR A 317 -21.46 -1.66 -17.57
C THR A 317 -21.62 -2.76 -18.61
N ASN A 318 -21.19 -2.52 -19.84
CA ASN A 318 -21.39 -3.48 -20.94
C ASN A 318 -20.27 -4.53 -21.07
N PHE A 319 -19.56 -4.83 -19.98
CA PHE A 319 -18.39 -5.70 -20.01
C PHE A 319 -18.70 -7.14 -19.65
N HIS A 320 -17.96 -8.04 -20.29
CA HIS A 320 -17.82 -9.46 -19.98
C HIS A 320 -17.24 -9.65 -18.56
N TRP A 321 -18.10 -9.68 -17.53
CA TRP A 321 -17.70 -9.94 -16.14
C TRP A 321 -17.09 -11.34 -15.94
N ASP A 322 -17.28 -12.23 -16.91
CA ASP A 322 -16.78 -13.60 -16.95
C ASP A 322 -15.26 -13.69 -17.16
N HIS A 323 -14.63 -12.67 -17.76
CA HIS A 323 -13.18 -12.63 -17.99
C HIS A 323 -12.41 -11.87 -16.91
N GLY A 324 -12.90 -11.79 -15.67
CA GLY A 324 -12.09 -11.28 -14.54
C GLY A 324 -11.58 -9.84 -14.73
N ASN A 325 -12.37 -8.98 -15.38
CA ASN A 325 -12.04 -7.58 -15.68
C ASN A 325 -10.90 -7.40 -16.70
N TYR A 326 -10.56 -8.43 -17.48
CA TYR A 326 -9.57 -8.32 -18.55
C TYR A 326 -10.20 -7.89 -19.87
N ASP A 327 -9.57 -6.89 -20.48
CA ASP A 327 -9.76 -6.52 -21.87
C ASP A 327 -8.48 -6.84 -22.65
N SER A 328 -8.55 -6.95 -23.98
CA SER A 328 -7.39 -7.08 -24.88
C SER A 328 -6.33 -5.97 -24.66
N PHE A 329 -6.70 -4.89 -23.96
CA PHE A 329 -5.87 -3.72 -23.69
C PHE A 329 -5.60 -3.49 -22.17
N GLY A 330 -5.69 -4.54 -21.35
CA GLY A 330 -5.33 -4.52 -19.91
C GLY A 330 -6.52 -4.58 -18.97
N LEU A 331 -6.34 -4.17 -17.70
CA LEU A 331 -7.39 -4.20 -16.67
C LEU A 331 -8.49 -3.16 -16.94
N ALA A 332 -9.75 -3.58 -16.98
CA ALA A 332 -10.94 -2.73 -17.03
C ALA A 332 -11.48 -2.50 -15.61
N ARG A 333 -12.24 -1.41 -15.40
CA ARG A 333 -12.80 -1.07 -14.08
C ARG A 333 -14.25 -1.47 -14.02
N THR A 334 -14.49 -2.77 -13.89
CA THR A 334 -15.85 -3.30 -13.81
C THR A 334 -16.29 -3.49 -12.37
N PRO A 335 -17.60 -3.49 -12.09
CA PRO A 335 -18.12 -3.88 -10.79
C PRO A 335 -17.58 -5.27 -10.39
N ILE A 336 -17.03 -5.37 -9.18
CA ILE A 336 -16.47 -6.62 -8.68
C ILE A 336 -17.41 -7.25 -7.65
N LEU A 337 -17.51 -8.57 -7.73
CA LEU A 337 -18.19 -9.38 -6.75
C LEU A 337 -17.41 -9.35 -5.43
N SER A 338 -17.90 -8.62 -4.44
CA SER A 338 -17.24 -8.50 -3.14
C SER A 338 -17.67 -9.59 -2.16
N ARG A 339 -18.90 -10.10 -2.30
CA ARG A 339 -19.43 -11.13 -1.40
C ARG A 339 -20.52 -11.98 -2.04
N VAL A 340 -20.47 -13.28 -1.80
CA VAL A 340 -21.59 -14.21 -2.05
C VAL A 340 -22.03 -14.80 -0.72
N MET A 341 -23.31 -14.73 -0.43
CA MET A 341 -23.93 -15.41 0.71
C MET A 341 -24.94 -16.42 0.19
N MET A 342 -24.82 -17.66 0.64
CA MET A 342 -25.76 -18.73 0.31
C MET A 342 -26.67 -18.96 1.51
N VAL A 343 -27.94 -18.57 1.38
CA VAL A 343 -28.95 -18.81 2.41
C VAL A 343 -29.66 -20.12 2.10
N PHE A 344 -29.50 -21.09 2.98
CA PHE A 344 -30.17 -22.39 2.90
C PHE A 344 -31.42 -22.41 3.77
N SER A 345 -32.51 -22.91 3.23
CA SER A 345 -33.76 -23.13 3.95
C SER A 345 -34.28 -24.52 3.65
N THR A 346 -34.88 -25.18 4.63
CA THR A 346 -35.51 -26.49 4.43
C THR A 346 -37.02 -26.34 4.60
N ARG A 347 -37.77 -26.98 3.70
CA ARG A 347 -39.22 -27.03 3.77
C ARG A 347 -39.71 -28.44 3.55
N ARG A 348 -40.60 -28.89 4.44
CA ARG A 348 -41.34 -30.14 4.27
C ARG A 348 -42.58 -29.91 3.42
N VAL A 349 -42.76 -30.72 2.38
CA VAL A 349 -43.92 -30.67 1.46
C VAL A 349 -44.57 -32.05 1.44
N PRO A 350 -45.92 -32.17 1.45
CA PRO A 350 -46.56 -33.48 1.30
C PRO A 350 -46.15 -34.13 -0.03
N SER A 351 -45.68 -35.37 0.04
CA SER A 351 -45.29 -36.16 -1.12
C SER A 351 -46.53 -36.66 -1.87
N ARG A 352 -46.37 -37.05 -3.15
CA ARG A 352 -47.44 -37.73 -3.91
C ARG A 352 -47.90 -39.04 -3.25
N THR A 353 -47.02 -39.67 -2.46
CA THR A 353 -47.34 -40.86 -1.68
C THR A 353 -48.00 -40.48 -0.36
N ARG A 354 -49.24 -40.93 -0.15
CA ARG A 354 -50.04 -40.66 1.05
C ARG A 354 -49.25 -41.08 2.31
N GLY A 355 -49.11 -40.16 3.26
CA GLY A 355 -48.37 -40.38 4.51
C GLY A 355 -46.85 -40.14 4.43
N ARG A 356 -46.30 -39.71 3.28
CA ARG A 356 -44.89 -39.31 3.14
C ARG A 356 -44.73 -37.82 2.91
N TYR A 357 -43.55 -37.30 3.25
CA TYR A 357 -43.17 -35.92 3.02
C TYR A 357 -41.88 -35.87 2.20
N ASP A 358 -41.83 -34.95 1.24
CA ASP A 358 -40.63 -34.59 0.51
C ASP A 358 -39.98 -33.40 1.21
N TYR A 359 -38.67 -33.49 1.47
CA TYR A 359 -37.88 -32.36 1.96
C TYR A 359 -37.32 -31.60 0.78
N LYS A 360 -37.66 -30.30 0.68
CA LYS A 360 -37.12 -29.39 -0.31
C LYS A 360 -36.08 -28.49 0.34
N LEU A 361 -34.92 -28.39 -0.30
CA LEU A 361 -33.89 -27.41 0.03
C LEU A 361 -34.12 -26.16 -0.83
N GLY A 362 -34.46 -25.04 -0.20
CA GLY A 362 -34.44 -23.72 -0.81
C GLY A 362 -33.03 -23.14 -0.72
N VAL A 363 -32.47 -22.78 -1.87
CA VAL A 363 -31.16 -22.15 -1.98
C VAL A 363 -31.37 -20.73 -2.49
N ASN A 364 -31.07 -19.74 -1.66
CA ASN A 364 -31.23 -18.32 -1.99
C ASN A 364 -29.85 -17.64 -1.96
N PRO A 365 -29.25 -17.37 -3.13
CA PRO A 365 -28.01 -16.62 -3.19
C PRO A 365 -28.26 -15.12 -3.00
N VAL A 366 -27.40 -14.47 -2.23
CA VAL A 366 -27.31 -13.02 -2.10
C VAL A 366 -25.91 -12.62 -2.53
N VAL A 367 -25.85 -11.75 -3.53
CA VAL A 367 -24.60 -11.33 -4.20
C VAL A 367 -24.43 -9.84 -3.93
N VAL A 368 -23.27 -9.45 -3.41
CA VAL A 368 -22.89 -8.06 -3.19
C VAL A 368 -21.88 -7.67 -4.25
N ILE A 369 -22.20 -6.62 -4.99
CA ILE A 369 -21.38 -6.08 -6.06
C ILE A 369 -20.87 -4.71 -5.58
N TRP A 370 -19.55 -4.51 -5.63
CA TRP A 370 -18.96 -3.21 -5.37
C TRP A 370 -18.86 -2.41 -6.67
N ASN A 371 -19.36 -1.18 -6.61
CA ASN A 371 -19.25 -0.21 -7.68
C ASN A 371 -17.93 0.57 -7.53
N PRO A 372 -16.95 0.44 -8.46
CA PRO A 372 -15.70 1.19 -8.42
C PRO A 372 -15.84 2.67 -8.79
N TYR A 373 -17.00 3.10 -9.29
CA TYR A 373 -17.22 4.46 -9.74
C TYR A 373 -17.98 5.28 -8.69
N ASN A 374 -17.66 6.58 -8.60
CA ASN A 374 -18.33 7.54 -7.72
C ASN A 374 -19.69 8.00 -8.26
N VAL A 375 -20.24 7.30 -9.25
CA VAL A 375 -21.54 7.60 -9.89
C VAL A 375 -22.43 6.36 -9.87
N THR A 376 -23.74 6.57 -9.84
CA THR A 376 -24.71 5.49 -9.98
C THR A 376 -24.60 4.85 -11.35
N LEU A 377 -24.38 3.54 -11.40
CA LEU A 377 -24.33 2.77 -12.64
C LEU A 377 -25.70 2.19 -12.97
N HIS A 378 -26.04 2.18 -14.26
CA HIS A 378 -27.19 1.44 -14.76
C HIS A 378 -26.71 0.11 -15.34
N ALA A 379 -27.04 -0.97 -14.64
CA ALA A 379 -26.84 -2.32 -15.17
C ALA A 379 -28.09 -2.77 -15.93
N GLY A 380 -27.89 -3.44 -17.06
CA GLY A 380 -28.95 -4.22 -17.69
C GLY A 380 -29.43 -5.37 -16.78
N ARG A 381 -30.34 -6.20 -17.27
CA ARG A 381 -30.80 -7.36 -16.51
C ARG A 381 -29.63 -8.32 -16.25
N LEU A 382 -29.16 -8.38 -15.01
CA LEU A 382 -28.14 -9.32 -14.57
C LEU A 382 -28.76 -10.71 -14.35
N PHE A 383 -28.05 -11.75 -14.75
CA PHE A 383 -28.39 -13.14 -14.48
C PHE A 383 -27.25 -13.77 -13.69
N ILE A 384 -27.60 -14.40 -12.56
CA ILE A 384 -26.68 -15.20 -11.77
C ILE A 384 -27.10 -16.64 -12.00
N GLU A 385 -26.22 -17.41 -12.65
CA GLU A 385 -26.40 -18.85 -12.78
C GLU A 385 -25.64 -19.53 -11.65
N ILE A 386 -26.37 -20.26 -10.82
CA ILE A 386 -25.77 -21.14 -9.82
C ILE A 386 -26.06 -22.56 -10.25
N GLY A 387 -25.03 -23.27 -10.69
CA GLY A 387 -25.11 -24.70 -10.92
C GLY A 387 -25.24 -25.44 -9.58
N PRO A 388 -26.37 -26.10 -9.28
CA PRO A 388 -26.53 -26.83 -8.01
C PRO A 388 -25.83 -28.19 -8.02
N GLY A 389 -25.11 -28.55 -9.08
CA GLY A 389 -24.53 -29.87 -9.32
C GLY A 389 -23.46 -30.32 -8.30
N ALA A 390 -23.03 -29.43 -7.39
CA ALA A 390 -22.05 -29.73 -6.35
C ALA A 390 -22.63 -29.75 -4.93
N ILE A 391 -23.96 -29.57 -4.75
CA ILE A 391 -24.56 -29.63 -3.41
C ILE A 391 -24.80 -31.09 -3.04
N GLU A 392 -24.04 -31.59 -2.07
CA GLU A 392 -24.19 -32.92 -1.50
C GLU A 392 -24.86 -32.85 -0.12
N TYR A 393 -25.65 -33.86 0.20
CA TYR A 393 -26.30 -33.99 1.50
C TYR A 393 -26.00 -35.33 2.13
N LYS A 394 -25.89 -35.34 3.45
CA LYS A 394 -25.80 -36.53 4.30
C LYS A 394 -26.92 -36.47 5.33
N ALA A 395 -27.63 -37.57 5.54
CA ALA A 395 -28.82 -37.59 6.39
C ALA A 395 -28.73 -38.65 7.48
N TYR A 396 -29.17 -38.26 8.67
CA TYR A 396 -29.17 -39.08 9.88
C TYR A 396 -30.61 -39.21 10.38
N VAL A 397 -30.97 -40.41 10.82
CA VAL A 397 -32.23 -40.70 11.51
C VAL A 397 -31.85 -41.25 12.88
N ASP A 398 -32.34 -40.61 13.95
CA ASP A 398 -32.03 -40.99 15.33
C ASP A 398 -30.52 -41.14 15.61
N ASN A 399 -29.72 -40.16 15.16
CA ASN A 399 -28.25 -40.16 15.21
C ASN A 399 -27.55 -41.32 14.49
N THR A 400 -28.28 -42.15 13.75
CA THR A 400 -27.74 -43.21 12.92
C THR A 400 -27.74 -42.76 11.46
N GLN A 401 -26.62 -42.98 10.75
CA GLN A 401 -26.50 -42.60 9.34
C GLN A 401 -27.54 -43.36 8.50
N ALA A 402 -28.48 -42.64 7.90
CA ALA A 402 -29.54 -43.21 7.07
C ALA A 402 -29.19 -43.14 5.57
N PHE A 403 -28.54 -42.05 5.15
CA PHE A 403 -28.03 -41.86 3.80
C PHE A 403 -26.63 -41.26 3.87
N ASP A 404 -25.69 -41.83 3.11
CA ASP A 404 -24.37 -41.24 2.93
C ASP A 404 -24.42 -40.06 1.93
N TRP A 405 -23.28 -39.42 1.66
CA TRP A 405 -23.19 -38.30 0.71
C TRP A 405 -23.90 -38.60 -0.61
N GLN A 406 -24.94 -37.84 -0.90
CA GLN A 406 -25.71 -37.90 -2.13
C GLN A 406 -25.86 -36.52 -2.75
N GLN A 407 -25.81 -36.44 -4.08
CA GLN A 407 -26.08 -35.19 -4.78
C GLN A 407 -27.57 -34.82 -4.71
N VAL A 408 -27.83 -33.53 -4.46
CA VAL A 408 -29.18 -32.98 -4.52
C VAL A 408 -29.66 -32.97 -5.96
N LYS A 409 -30.68 -33.77 -6.27
CA LYS A 409 -31.28 -33.83 -7.60
C LYS A 409 -32.13 -32.60 -7.85
N LEU A 410 -31.90 -31.93 -8.98
CA LEU A 410 -32.78 -30.88 -9.49
C LEU A 410 -34.18 -31.46 -9.73
N SER A 411 -35.19 -30.97 -9.00
CA SER A 411 -36.57 -31.22 -9.41
C SER A 411 -36.80 -30.37 -10.66
N GLN A 412 -36.88 -30.98 -11.84
CA GLN A 412 -37.35 -30.28 -13.04
C GLN A 412 -38.70 -29.65 -12.70
N LYS A 413 -38.78 -28.31 -12.79
CA LYS A 413 -40.08 -27.64 -12.80
C LYS A 413 -40.80 -28.08 -14.08
N ALA A 414 -42.01 -28.59 -13.92
CA ALA A 414 -43.02 -28.56 -14.98
C ALA A 414 -43.46 -27.11 -15.22
#